data_AF-A0A1Y2XC91-F1
#
_entry.id   AF-A0A1Y2XC91-F1
#
_cell.length_a   1.000
_cell.length_b   1.000
_cell.length_c   1.000
_cell.angle_alpha   90.00
_cell.angle_beta   90.00
_cell.angle_gamma   90.00
#
_symmetry.space_group_name_H-M   'P 1'
#
loop_
_entity.id
_entity.type
_entity.pdbx_description
1 polymer ?
#
loop_
_entity_poly.entity_id
_entity_poly.type
_entity_poly.pdbx_seq_one_letter_code
_entity_poly.pdbx_strand_id
1 'polypeptide(L)'
;MAISYEVAQKIINKKHLYCRLIDTHQFQKIEEVILPDATCAFYSNGKIMNYNGTELSWSSAADTIKIYSDILKDSQVIHHVAPPYLEQINPDEVKAVFGMQYAYGPKGQLTGGYHSGAGYYYELYVRKGDDWFIKDMKMHHTLKG
;
A
#
# COMPACT_ATOMS: atom_id res chain seq x y z
N MET A 1 4.48 10.16 21.07
CA MET A 1 3.33 10.51 21.95
C MET A 1 2.41 9.31 22.06
N ALA A 2 1.52 9.25 23.05
CA ALA A 2 0.49 8.21 23.07
C ALA A 2 -0.50 8.45 21.93
N ILE A 3 -0.70 7.44 21.08
CA ILE A 3 -1.70 7.48 20.01
C ILE A 3 -3.07 7.14 20.59
N SER A 4 -4.12 7.89 20.22
CA SER A 4 -5.47 7.56 20.65
C SER A 4 -6.02 6.35 19.89
N TYR A 5 -6.94 5.61 20.51
CA TYR A 5 -7.61 4.48 19.86
C TYR A 5 -8.35 4.89 18.58
N GLU A 6 -8.96 6.08 18.58
CA GLU A 6 -9.67 6.58 17.41
C GLU A 6 -8.72 6.81 16.22
N VAL A 7 -7.57 7.47 16.46
CA VAL A 7 -6.56 7.70 15.42
C VAL A 7 -6.00 6.38 14.91
N ALA A 8 -5.68 5.46 15.82
CA ALA A 8 -5.21 4.13 15.45
C ALA A 8 -6.22 3.39 14.56
N GLN A 9 -7.51 3.40 14.93
CA GLN A 9 -8.56 2.73 14.16
C GLN A 9 -8.79 3.39 12.79
N LYS A 10 -8.71 4.72 12.69
CA LYS A 10 -8.78 5.44 11.41
C LYS A 10 -7.67 4.99 10.47
N ILE A 11 -6.43 4.91 10.95
CA ILE A 11 -5.27 4.45 10.16
C ILE A 11 -5.43 2.99 9.73
N ILE A 12 -5.86 2.10 10.63
CA ILE A 12 -6.10 0.69 10.31
C ILE A 12 -7.17 0.56 9.21
N ASN A 13 -8.30 1.25 9.36
CA ASN A 13 -9.38 1.25 8.38
C ASN A 13 -8.93 1.83 7.03
N LYS A 14 -8.12 2.90 7.06
CA LYS A 14 -7.53 3.53 5.88
C LYS A 14 -6.64 2.55 5.10
N LYS A 15 -5.80 1.78 5.80
CA LYS A 15 -4.97 0.74 5.16
C LYS A 15 -5.81 -0.40 4.57
N HIS A 16 -6.85 -0.84 5.29
CA HIS A 16 -7.75 -1.88 4.79
C HIS A 16 -8.53 -1.41 3.57
N LEU A 17 -8.97 -0.15 3.55
CA LEU A 17 -9.58 0.47 2.38
C LEU A 17 -8.60 0.50 1.21
N TYR A 18 -7.35 0.93 1.44
CA TYR A 18 -6.30 0.91 0.42
C TYR A 18 -6.16 -0.48 -0.21
N CYS A 19 -5.97 -1.52 0.61
CA CYS A 19 -5.85 -2.91 0.14
C CYS A 19 -7.06 -3.33 -0.71
N ARG A 20 -8.27 -3.11 -0.21
CA ARG A 20 -9.52 -3.44 -0.92
C ARG A 20 -9.63 -2.70 -2.27
N LEU A 21 -9.26 -1.41 -2.32
CA LEU A 21 -9.31 -0.64 -3.57
C LEU A 21 -8.36 -1.20 -4.62
N ILE A 22 -7.15 -1.63 -4.22
CA ILE A 22 -6.21 -2.30 -5.11
C ILE A 22 -6.74 -3.67 -5.55
N ASP A 23 -7.17 -4.50 -4.60
CA ASP A 23 -7.67 -5.87 -4.84
C ASP A 23 -8.89 -5.91 -5.75
N THR A 24 -9.73 -4.87 -5.68
CA THR A 24 -10.95 -4.74 -6.49
C THR A 24 -10.79 -3.83 -7.71
N HIS A 25 -9.57 -3.37 -8.00
CA HIS A 25 -9.22 -2.53 -9.15
C HIS A 25 -10.00 -1.21 -9.21
N GLN A 26 -10.40 -0.66 -8.06
CA GLN A 26 -11.07 0.64 -7.94
C GLN A 26 -10.04 1.76 -7.84
N PHE A 27 -9.04 1.77 -8.73
CA PHE A 27 -7.89 2.68 -8.66
C PHE A 27 -8.29 4.16 -8.72
N GLN A 28 -9.38 4.50 -9.41
CA GLN A 28 -9.94 5.86 -9.47
C GLN A 28 -10.36 6.42 -8.11
N LYS A 29 -10.48 5.58 -7.07
CA LYS A 29 -10.80 5.97 -5.69
C LYS A 29 -9.58 6.06 -4.79
N ILE A 30 -8.36 5.92 -5.32
CA ILE A 30 -7.17 5.85 -4.48
C ILE A 30 -6.94 7.13 -3.66
N GLU A 31 -7.42 8.29 -4.13
CA GLU A 31 -7.35 9.56 -3.39
C GLU A 31 -8.22 9.57 -2.11
N GLU A 32 -9.10 8.58 -1.91
CA GLU A 32 -9.77 8.37 -0.61
C GLU A 32 -8.79 7.90 0.47
N VAL A 33 -7.60 7.41 0.08
CA VAL A 33 -6.62 6.77 0.98
C VAL A 33 -5.23 7.38 0.93
N ILE A 34 -4.78 7.90 -0.22
CA ILE A 34 -3.47 8.52 -0.40
C ILE A 34 -3.60 10.01 -0.71
N LEU A 35 -2.64 10.82 -0.28
CA LEU A 35 -2.57 12.23 -0.66
C LEU A 35 -2.19 12.39 -2.15
N PRO A 36 -2.64 13.46 -2.83
CA PRO A 36 -2.30 13.71 -4.23
C PRO A 36 -0.80 13.73 -4.52
N ASP A 37 -0.01 14.19 -3.55
CA ASP A 37 1.44 14.32 -3.59
C ASP A 37 2.16 13.22 -2.77
N ALA A 38 1.51 12.07 -2.57
CA ALA A 38 2.09 10.95 -1.85
C ALA A 38 3.21 10.26 -2.65
N THR A 39 4.23 9.77 -1.95
CA THR A 39 5.31 8.96 -2.53
C THR A 39 5.12 7.49 -2.24
N CYS A 40 5.48 6.64 -3.18
CA CYS A 40 5.41 5.18 -3.05
C CYS A 40 6.66 4.55 -3.66
N ALA A 41 7.26 3.58 -2.99
CA ALA A 41 8.41 2.85 -3.53
C ALA A 41 8.48 1.41 -3.00
N PHE A 42 8.70 0.45 -3.90
CA PHE A 42 8.74 -0.97 -3.55
C PHE A 42 10.17 -1.48 -3.69
N TYR A 43 10.65 -2.16 -2.66
CA TYR A 43 12.03 -2.59 -2.50
C TYR A 43 12.13 -4.11 -2.35
N SER A 44 13.20 -4.67 -2.91
CA SER A 44 13.65 -6.04 -2.65
C SER A 44 15.17 -6.04 -2.47
N ASN A 45 15.66 -6.64 -1.40
CA ASN A 45 17.08 -6.67 -1.05
C ASN A 45 17.74 -5.27 -1.07
N GLY A 46 17.01 -4.27 -0.56
CA GLY A 46 17.47 -2.87 -0.48
C GLY A 46 17.49 -2.10 -1.80
N LYS A 47 17.03 -2.70 -2.91
CA LYS A 47 16.95 -2.05 -4.23
C LYS A 47 15.51 -1.83 -4.65
N ILE A 48 15.23 -0.75 -5.36
CA ILE A 48 13.93 -0.51 -5.97
C ILE A 48 13.63 -1.66 -6.93
N MET A 49 12.41 -2.17 -6.85
CA MET A 49 11.94 -3.23 -7.73
C MET A 49 11.66 -2.68 -9.12
N ASN A 50 11.93 -3.50 -10.12
CA ASN A 50 11.57 -3.21 -11.50
C ASN A 50 10.61 -4.29 -12.00
N TYR A 51 9.52 -3.88 -12.63
CA TYR A 51 8.55 -4.77 -13.25
C TYR A 51 8.42 -4.40 -14.73
N ASN A 52 8.88 -5.29 -15.62
CA ASN A 52 8.86 -5.11 -17.07
C ASN A 52 9.44 -3.77 -17.56
N GLY A 53 10.55 -3.31 -16.96
CA GLY A 53 11.19 -2.05 -17.30
C GLY A 53 10.69 -0.85 -16.49
N THR A 54 9.58 -0.98 -15.77
CA THR A 54 9.02 0.07 -14.90
C THR A 54 9.60 -0.04 -13.49
N GLU A 55 10.32 0.99 -13.04
CA GLU A 55 10.70 1.09 -11.62
C GLU A 55 9.45 1.32 -10.77
N LEU A 56 9.30 0.54 -9.70
CA LEU A 56 8.19 0.65 -8.78
C LEU A 56 8.45 1.74 -7.75
N SER A 57 8.63 2.97 -8.22
CA SER A 57 8.80 4.19 -7.42
C SER A 57 8.13 5.37 -8.10
N TRP A 58 7.26 6.10 -7.39
CA TRP A 58 6.51 7.24 -7.92
C TRP A 58 6.13 8.26 -6.84
N SER A 59 5.69 9.45 -7.27
CA SER A 59 5.53 10.62 -6.39
C SER A 59 4.19 11.33 -6.50
N SER A 60 3.13 10.63 -6.94
CA SER A 60 1.78 11.17 -6.91
C SER A 60 0.69 10.09 -6.84
N ALA A 61 -0.51 10.49 -6.42
CA ALA A 61 -1.68 9.63 -6.50
C ALA A 61 -2.03 9.26 -7.95
N ALA A 62 -1.89 10.21 -8.89
CA ALA A 62 -2.12 9.96 -10.30
C ALA A 62 -1.17 8.90 -10.88
N ASP A 63 0.11 8.93 -10.50
CA ASP A 63 1.08 7.89 -10.89
C ASP A 63 0.72 6.54 -10.29
N THR A 64 0.23 6.52 -9.05
CA THR A 64 -0.27 5.30 -8.40
C THR A 64 -1.36 4.63 -9.24
N ILE A 65 -2.35 5.42 -9.69
CA ILE A 65 -3.44 4.93 -10.55
C ILE A 65 -2.87 4.37 -11.85
N LYS A 66 -1.99 5.12 -12.52
CA LYS A 66 -1.40 4.73 -13.80
C LYS A 66 -0.63 3.41 -13.69
N ILE A 67 0.25 3.30 -12.70
CA ILE A 67 1.12 2.14 -12.49
C ILE A 67 0.30 0.91 -12.12
N TYR A 68 -0.65 1.02 -11.18
CA TYR A 68 -1.49 -0.13 -10.83
C TYR A 68 -2.44 -0.55 -11.95
N SER A 69 -2.99 0.41 -12.70
CA SER A 69 -3.83 0.10 -13.86
C SER A 69 -3.09 -0.69 -14.93
N ASP A 70 -1.79 -0.42 -15.11
CA ASP A 70 -0.93 -1.12 -16.06
C ASP A 70 -0.52 -2.50 -15.53
N ILE A 71 0.10 -2.55 -14.35
CA ILE A 71 0.64 -3.80 -13.76
C ILE A 71 -0.46 -4.83 -13.47
N LEU A 72 -1.62 -4.37 -13.02
CA LEU A 72 -2.73 -5.23 -12.63
C LEU A 72 -3.81 -5.35 -13.71
N LYS A 73 -3.56 -4.89 -14.94
CA LYS A 73 -4.55 -4.96 -16.02
C LYS A 73 -5.16 -6.35 -16.18
N ASP A 74 -4.28 -7.36 -16.27
CA ASP A 74 -4.63 -8.76 -16.53
C ASP A 74 -4.45 -9.69 -15.31
N SER A 75 -4.14 -9.10 -14.15
CA SER A 75 -3.83 -9.83 -12.90
C SER A 75 -4.87 -9.57 -11.83
N GLN A 76 -5.22 -10.58 -11.04
CA GLN A 76 -5.95 -10.43 -9.78
C GLN A 76 -4.97 -10.48 -8.62
N VAL A 77 -5.27 -9.73 -7.55
CA VAL A 77 -4.43 -9.65 -6.35
C VAL A 77 -5.31 -9.67 -5.11
N ILE A 78 -4.77 -10.17 -4.02
CA ILE A 78 -5.34 -10.04 -2.68
C ILE A 78 -4.24 -9.63 -1.71
N HIS A 79 -4.51 -8.60 -0.89
CA HIS A 79 -3.59 -8.16 0.15
C HIS A 79 -4.14 -8.50 1.55
N HIS A 80 -3.30 -9.10 2.37
CA HIS A 80 -3.54 -9.32 3.79
C HIS A 80 -2.54 -8.51 4.60
N VAL A 81 -3.03 -7.69 5.52
CA VAL A 81 -2.19 -6.88 6.41
C VAL A 81 -2.41 -7.28 7.87
N ALA A 82 -1.32 -7.42 8.61
CA ALA A 82 -1.34 -7.62 10.05
C ALA A 82 -1.66 -6.31 10.79
N PRO A 83 -2.08 -6.37 12.07
CA PRO A 83 -2.16 -5.19 12.91
C PRO A 83 -0.84 -4.39 12.90
N PRO A 84 -0.89 -3.05 12.79
CA PRO A 84 0.32 -2.25 12.67
C PRO A 84 1.02 -2.02 14.00
N TYR A 85 2.33 -1.80 13.92
CA TYR A 85 3.02 -0.97 14.91
C TYR A 85 2.81 0.50 14.54
N LEU A 86 2.30 1.30 15.49
CA LEU A 86 1.98 2.72 15.28
C LEU A 86 2.81 3.61 16.21
N GLU A 87 3.36 4.67 15.64
CA GLU A 87 4.11 5.69 16.37
C GLU A 87 3.61 7.07 15.97
N GLN A 88 2.93 7.77 16.88
CA GLN A 88 2.56 9.16 16.65
C GLN A 88 3.74 10.08 16.95
N ILE A 89 4.29 10.66 15.88
CA ILE A 89 5.52 11.47 15.91
C ILE A 89 5.23 12.96 16.16
N ASN A 90 4.05 13.45 15.78
CA ASN A 90 3.51 14.76 16.15
C ASN A 90 1.96 14.73 16.04
N PRO A 91 1.23 15.82 16.39
CA PRO A 91 -0.23 15.81 16.37
C PRO A 91 -0.87 15.42 15.04
N ASP A 92 -0.18 15.66 13.93
CA ASP A 92 -0.70 15.52 12.56
C ASP A 92 0.02 14.45 11.75
N GLU A 93 0.95 13.70 12.34
CA GLU A 93 1.72 12.67 11.66
C GLU A 93 1.87 11.39 12.49
N VAL A 94 1.63 10.25 11.85
CA VAL A 94 1.79 8.92 12.42
C VAL A 94 2.62 8.05 11.49
N LYS A 95 3.67 7.43 12.01
CA LYS A 95 4.36 6.34 11.33
C LYS A 95 3.64 5.03 11.61
N ALA A 96 3.48 4.21 10.58
CA ALA A 96 2.86 2.91 10.68
C ALA A 96 3.73 1.85 10.01
N VAL A 97 3.84 0.68 10.64
CA VAL A 97 4.49 -0.49 10.03
C VAL A 97 3.49 -1.63 10.00
N PHE A 98 3.11 -2.06 8.79
CA PHE A 98 2.20 -3.20 8.59
C PHE A 98 2.98 -4.37 8.03
N GLY A 99 2.89 -5.53 8.69
CA GLY A 99 3.22 -6.79 8.03
C GLY A 99 2.23 -7.03 6.89
N MET A 100 2.74 -7.37 5.71
CA MET A 100 1.92 -7.59 4.52
C MET A 100 2.24 -8.94 3.89
N GLN A 101 1.19 -9.67 3.52
CA GLN A 101 1.23 -10.82 2.64
C GLN A 101 0.33 -10.54 1.44
N TYR A 102 0.74 -10.99 0.26
CA TYR A 102 -0.05 -10.86 -0.94
C TYR A 102 0.01 -12.13 -1.78
N ALA A 103 -1.04 -12.37 -2.53
CA ALA A 103 -1.06 -13.34 -3.60
C ALA A 103 -1.58 -12.69 -4.88
N TYR A 104 -1.04 -13.08 -6.02
CA TYR A 104 -1.49 -12.61 -7.32
C TYR A 104 -1.45 -13.72 -8.38
N GLY A 105 -2.22 -13.54 -9.43
CA GLY A 105 -2.27 -14.46 -10.57
C GLY A 105 -3.11 -13.90 -11.72
N PRO A 106 -3.25 -14.63 -12.83
CA PRO A 106 -4.03 -14.18 -13.98
C PRO A 106 -5.52 -14.08 -13.65
N LYS A 107 -6.21 -13.06 -14.18
CA LYS A 107 -7.67 -12.94 -14.07
C LYS A 107 -8.40 -14.04 -14.84
N GLY A 108 -9.53 -14.49 -14.30
CA GLY A 108 -10.46 -15.39 -15.01
C GLY A 108 -9.93 -16.80 -15.28
N GLN A 109 -8.76 -17.15 -14.74
CA GLN A 109 -8.20 -18.50 -14.82
C GLN A 109 -8.26 -19.16 -13.45
N LEU A 110 -8.64 -20.43 -13.41
CA LEU A 110 -8.62 -21.27 -12.19
C LEU A 110 -7.24 -21.91 -11.97
N THR A 111 -6.48 -22.05 -13.05
CA THR A 111 -5.16 -22.69 -13.10
C THR A 111 -4.19 -21.77 -13.83
N GLY A 112 -3.00 -21.56 -13.27
CA GLY A 112 -2.01 -20.62 -13.80
C GLY A 112 -0.94 -20.35 -12.74
N GLY A 113 0.14 -19.66 -13.11
CA GLY A 113 1.22 -19.30 -12.18
C GLY A 113 0.74 -18.29 -11.13
N TYR A 114 0.20 -18.79 -10.04
CA TYR A 114 -0.07 -18.00 -8.84
C TYR A 114 1.21 -17.83 -8.06
N HIS A 115 1.46 -16.60 -7.65
CA HIS A 115 2.63 -16.22 -6.89
C HIS A 115 2.19 -15.57 -5.60
N SER A 116 3.01 -15.71 -4.57
CA SER A 116 2.80 -15.05 -3.30
C SER A 116 4.06 -14.37 -2.83
N GLY A 117 3.92 -13.38 -1.97
CA GLY A 117 5.05 -12.74 -1.34
C GLY A 117 4.66 -12.10 -0.04
N ALA A 118 5.66 -11.69 0.72
CA ALA A 118 5.44 -10.99 1.96
C ALA A 118 6.53 -9.96 2.22
N GLY A 119 6.20 -9.01 3.07
CA GLY A 119 7.06 -7.91 3.42
C GLY A 119 6.46 -7.04 4.50
N TYR A 120 7.00 -5.83 4.59
CA TYR A 120 6.48 -4.80 5.48
C TYR A 120 6.25 -3.53 4.70
N TYR A 121 5.08 -2.93 4.90
CA TYR A 121 4.85 -1.54 4.56
C TYR A 121 5.37 -0.66 5.70
N TYR A 122 6.17 0.34 5.34
CA TYR A 122 6.59 1.44 6.20
C TYR A 122 5.92 2.69 5.66
N GLU A 123 5.02 3.26 6.45
CA GLU A 123 4.11 4.30 6.00
C GLU A 123 4.17 5.52 6.90
N LEU A 124 3.95 6.68 6.29
CA LEU A 124 3.67 7.94 6.96
C LEU A 124 2.24 8.35 6.66
N TYR A 125 1.43 8.51 7.70
CA TYR A 125 0.09 9.07 7.63
C TYR A 125 0.10 10.52 8.07
N VAL A 126 -0.57 11.38 7.31
CA VAL A 126 -0.72 12.80 7.60
C VAL A 126 -2.20 13.13 7.79
N ARG A 127 -2.49 13.93 8.81
CA ARG A 127 -3.85 14.40 9.11
C ARG A 127 -4.29 15.48 8.10
N LYS A 128 -5.54 15.38 7.64
CA LYS A 128 -6.26 16.42 6.87
C LYS A 128 -7.67 16.55 7.43
N GLY A 129 -7.95 17.65 8.11
CA GLY A 129 -9.20 17.81 8.87
C GLY A 129 -9.31 16.74 9.95
N ASP A 130 -10.37 15.94 9.91
CA ASP A 130 -10.61 14.87 10.89
C ASP A 130 -10.21 13.46 10.41
N ASP A 131 -9.56 13.37 9.26
CA ASP A 131 -9.14 12.11 8.64
C ASP A 131 -7.63 12.05 8.40
N TRP A 132 -7.13 10.86 8.06
CA TRP A 132 -5.72 10.53 7.91
C TRP A 132 -5.47 9.90 6.54
N PHE A 133 -4.37 10.28 5.89
CA PHE A 133 -4.05 9.85 4.54
C PHE A 133 -2.60 9.44 4.43
N ILE A 134 -2.32 8.47 3.57
CA ILE A 134 -0.96 8.01 3.29
C ILE A 134 -0.22 9.12 2.53
N LYS A 135 0.92 9.55 3.07
CA LYS A 135 1.84 10.52 2.48
C LYS A 135 3.10 9.87 1.90
N ASP A 136 3.60 8.82 2.56
CA ASP A 136 4.73 8.03 2.08
C ASP A 136 4.42 6.56 2.34
N MET A 137 4.67 5.69 1.36
CA MET A 137 4.53 4.24 1.49
C MET A 137 5.74 3.54 0.90
N LYS A 138 6.45 2.77 1.72
CA LYS A 138 7.56 1.93 1.27
C LYS A 138 7.27 0.48 1.57
N MET A 139 7.24 -0.37 0.55
CA MET A 139 7.12 -1.81 0.73
C MET A 139 8.51 -2.43 0.67
N HIS A 140 8.93 -3.15 1.71
CA HIS A 140 10.15 -3.94 1.68
C HIS A 140 9.80 -5.43 1.68
N HIS A 141 10.09 -6.13 0.57
CA HIS A 141 9.94 -7.57 0.47
C HIS A 141 10.91 -8.28 1.41
N THR A 142 10.39 -9.17 2.24
CA THR A 142 11.17 -10.02 3.15
C THR A 142 11.04 -11.50 2.79
N LEU A 143 9.98 -11.89 2.06
CA LEU A 143 9.76 -13.25 1.59
C LEU A 143 9.33 -13.24 0.11
N LYS A 144 9.93 -14.14 -0.67
CA LYS A 144 9.55 -14.41 -2.07
C LYS A 144 8.97 -15.82 -2.16
N GLY A 145 7.81 -15.96 -2.82
CA GLY A 145 7.17 -17.23 -3.15
C GLY A 145 6.85 -17.34 -4.62
#